data_AF-A0A5C2H4N0-F1
#
_entry.id   AF-A0A5C2H4N0-F1
#
_cell.length_a   1.000
_cell.length_b   1.000
_cell.length_c   1.000
_cell.angle_alpha   90.00
_cell.angle_beta   90.00
_cell.angle_gamma   90.00
#
_symmetry.space_group_name_H-M   'P 1'
#
loop_
_entity.id
_entity.type
_entity.pdbx_description
1 polymer ?
#
loop_
_entity_poly.entity_id
_entity_poly.type
_entity_poly.pdbx_seq_one_letter_code
_entity_poly.pdbx_strand_id
1 'polypeptide(L)' 'MIEINKTYTHYKNKQSYIPLNTCKIQENDTWVKAIIYKPIDSEELFVRSYKEFKEKFSLVK' A
#
# COMPACT_ATOMS: atom_id res chain seq x y z
N MET A 1 -1.93 4.57 11.48
CA MET A 1 -0.57 4.32 10.93
C MET A 1 -0.70 3.13 9.98
N ILE A 2 0.03 3.07 8.87
CA ILE A 2 0.08 1.84 8.04
C ILE A 2 1.03 0.87 8.72
N GLU A 3 0.56 -0.33 9.01
CA GLU A 3 1.33 -1.41 9.64
C GLU A 3 1.94 -2.30 8.55
N ILE A 4 3.26 -2.50 8.64
CA ILE A 4 4.01 -3.36 7.72
C ILE A 4 3.74 -4.83 8.07
N ASN A 5 3.73 -5.70 7.07
CA ASN A 5 3.47 -7.14 7.18
C ASN A 5 2.11 -7.49 7.79
N LYS A 6 1.14 -6.57 7.71
CA LYS A 6 -0.26 -6.82 8.06
C LYS A 6 -1.12 -6.90 6.80
N THR A 7 -2.21 -7.64 6.87
CA THR A 7 -3.13 -7.81 5.76
C THR A 7 -4.08 -6.62 5.65
N TYR A 8 -4.15 -6.03 4.46
CA TYR A 8 -5.07 -4.96 4.11
C TYR A 8 -5.97 -5.39 2.96
N THR A 9 -7.24 -5.02 3.01
CA THR A 9 -8.20 -5.27 1.93
C THR A 9 -8.45 -3.99 1.15
N HIS A 10 -8.31 -4.07 -0.18
CA HIS A 10 -8.60 -2.94 -1.06
C HIS A 10 -10.11 -2.75 -1.25
N TYR A 11 -10.58 -1.49 -1.17
CA TYR A 11 -11.99 -1.15 -1.07
C TYR A 11 -12.83 -1.61 -2.28
N LYS A 12 -12.26 -1.59 -3.49
CA LYS A 12 -12.99 -1.83 -4.76
C LYS A 12 -13.02 -3.30 -5.17
N ASN A 13 -11.85 -3.91 -5.33
CA ASN A 13 -11.73 -5.30 -5.80
C ASN A 13 -11.82 -6.34 -4.66
N LYS A 14 -11.85 -5.89 -3.40
CA LYS A 14 -11.92 -6.74 -2.20
C LYS A 14 -10.76 -7.73 -2.04
N GLN A 15 -9.69 -7.56 -2.81
CA GLN A 15 -8.49 -8.40 -2.71
C GLN A 15 -7.61 -7.94 -1.54
N SER A 16 -6.82 -8.89 -1.03
CA SER A 16 -5.94 -8.68 0.10
C SER A 16 -4.49 -8.46 -0.32
N TYR A 17 -3.83 -7.55 0.37
CA TYR A 17 -2.48 -7.07 0.09
C TYR A 17 -1.69 -6.89 1.38
N ILE A 18 -0.37 -6.92 1.28
CA ILE A 18 0.56 -6.78 2.40
C ILE A 18 1.53 -5.63 2.11
N PRO A 19 1.53 -4.55 2.90
CA PRO A 19 2.58 -3.54 2.90
C PRO A 19 3.91 -4.15 3.34
N LEU A 20 4.97 -3.95 2.56
CA LEU A 20 6.29 -4.54 2.80
C LEU A 20 7.29 -3.51 3.33
N ASN A 21 7.25 -2.29 2.79
CA ASN A 21 8.19 -1.24 3.20
C ASN A 21 7.63 0.15 2.91
N THR A 22 8.23 1.16 3.52
CA THR A 22 8.00 2.58 3.20
C THR A 22 9.07 3.07 2.25
N CYS A 23 8.71 3.94 1.31
CA CYS A 23 9.66 4.59 0.42
C CYS A 23 9.24 6.05 0.16
N LYS A 24 9.95 6.73 -0.74
CA LYS A 24 9.50 7.98 -1.34
C LYS A 24 9.34 7.79 -2.85
N ILE A 25 8.33 8.42 -3.42
CA ILE A 25 8.12 8.54 -4.87
C ILE A 25 8.03 10.02 -5.24
N GLN A 26 8.28 10.35 -6.50
CA GLN A 26 8.15 11.72 -6.99
C GLN A 26 6.74 11.89 -7.58
N GLU A 27 5.98 12.84 -7.04
CA GLU A 27 4.68 13.28 -7.56
C GLU A 27 4.75 14.79 -7.80
N ASN A 28 4.54 15.23 -9.05
CA ASN A 28 4.59 16.65 -9.43
C ASN A 28 5.88 17.35 -8.91
N ASP A 29 7.03 16.76 -9.22
CA ASP A 29 8.35 17.23 -8.81
C ASP A 29 8.61 17.29 -7.29
N THR A 30 7.72 16.71 -6.48
CA THR A 30 7.84 16.67 -5.02
C THR A 30 8.00 15.23 -4.52
N TRP A 31 8.96 15.00 -3.62
CA TRP A 31 9.13 13.71 -2.97
C TRP A 31 8.08 13.49 -1.88
N VAL A 32 7.17 12.55 -2.10
CA VAL A 32 6.11 12.18 -1.15
C VAL A 32 6.34 10.80 -0.56
N LYS A 33 5.82 10.57 0.66
CA LYS A 33 5.89 9.25 1.31
C LYS A 33 5.00 8.25 0.57
N ALA A 34 5.51 7.04 0.37
CA ALA A 34 4.82 5.95 -0.30
C ALA A 34 5.01 4.61 0.42
N ILE A 35 4.21 3.62 0.02
CA ILE A 35 4.24 2.24 0.50
C ILE A 35 4.49 1.32 -0.69
N ILE A 36 5.45 0.41 -0.52
CA ILE A 36 5.61 -0.77 -1.38
C ILE A 36 4.76 -1.88 -0.78
N TYR A 37 3.93 -2.52 -1.59
CA TYR A 37 3.03 -3.58 -1.14
C TYR A 37 2.85 -4.65 -2.23
N LYS A 38 2.38 -5.83 -1.85
CA LYS A 38 2.10 -6.94 -2.78
C LYS A 38 0.76 -7.62 -2.51
N PRO A 39 0.13 -8.30 -3.48
CA PRO A 39 -0.98 -9.21 -3.21
C PRO A 39 -0.52 -10.38 -2.34
N ILE A 40 -1.42 -11.03 -1.60
CA ILE A 40 -1.05 -12.22 -0.80
C ILE A 40 -0.52 -13.35 -1.69
N ASP A 41 -1.15 -13.58 -2.84
CA ASP A 41 -0.90 -14.74 -3.69
C ASP A 41 0.07 -14.47 -4.86
N SER A 42 0.83 -13.38 -4.79
CA SER A 42 1.78 -12.99 -5.84
C SER A 42 3.01 -12.30 -5.26
N GLU A 43 4.13 -12.35 -5.99
CA GLU A 43 5.36 -11.60 -5.68
C GLU A 43 5.46 -10.27 -6.43
N GLU A 44 4.46 -9.92 -7.24
CA GLU A 44 4.40 -8.63 -7.92
C GLU A 44 4.33 -7.47 -6.92
N LEU A 45 5.21 -6.49 -7.09
CA LEU A 45 5.31 -5.33 -6.22
C LEU A 45 4.59 -4.13 -6.82
N PHE A 46 3.78 -3.49 -6.00
CA PHE A 46 3.10 -2.25 -6.31
C PHE A 46 3.57 -1.13 -5.39
N VAL A 47 3.45 0.11 -5.86
CA VAL A 47 3.72 1.31 -5.06
C VAL A 47 2.55 2.26 -5.13
N ARG A 48 2.19 2.84 -3.98
CA ARG A 48 1.20 3.92 -3.86
C ARG A 48 1.67 4.96 -2.87
N SER A 49 1.24 6.20 -3.05
CA SER A 49 1.45 7.21 -2.02
C SER A 49 0.80 6.77 -0.70
N TYR A 50 1.37 7.24 0.40
CA TYR A 50 0.89 6.92 1.74
C TYR A 50 -0.55 7.40 1.96
N LYS A 51 -0.90 8.53 1.33
CA LYS A 51 -2.27 9.08 1.34
C LYS A 51 -3.22 8.14 0.59
N GLU A 52 -2.90 7.79 -0.64
CA GLU A 52 -3.76 6.93 -1.45
C GLU A 52 -3.93 5.54 -0.82
N PHE A 53 -2.87 4.95 -0.26
CA PHE A 53 -2.99 3.66 0.41
C PHE A 53 -3.98 3.72 1.59
N LYS A 54 -3.94 4.77 2.42
CA LYS A 54 -4.90 4.94 3.53
C LYS A 54 -6.34 5.08 3.07
N GLU A 55 -6.58 5.74 1.94
CA GLU A 55 -7.92 5.98 1.40
C GLU A 55 -8.52 4.73 0.76
N LYS A 56 -7.67 3.87 0.20
CA LYS A 56 -8.09 2.75 -0.65
C LYS A 56 -8.03 1.39 0.05
N PHE A 57 -7.37 1.29 1.20
CA PHE A 57 -7.13 0.02 1.89
C PHE A 57 -7.55 0.09 3.36
N SER A 58 -8.11 -1.00 3.87
CA SER A 58 -8.49 -1.14 5.28
C SER A 58 -7.79 -2.34 5.91
N LEU A 59 -7.25 -2.15 7.12
CA LEU A 59 -6.62 -3.23 7.88
C LEU A 59 -7.66 -4.32 8.18
N VAL A 60 -7.34 -5.56 7.86
CA VAL A 60 -8.15 -6.71 8.29
C VAL A 60 -7.90 -6.92 9.78
N LYS A 61 -8.97 -6.90 10.58
CA LYS A 61 -8.91 -7.16 12.03
C LYS A 61 -8.73 -8.64 12.32
#